data_AF-A0A3D3EVN2-F1
#
_entry.id   AF-A0A3D3EVN2-F1
#
_cell.length_a   1.000
_cell.length_b   1.000
_cell.length_c   1.000
_cell.angle_alpha   90.00
_cell.angle_beta   90.00
_cell.angle_gamma   90.00
#
_symmetry.space_group_name_H-M   'P 1'
#
loop_
_entity.id
_entity.type
_entity.pdbx_description
1 polymer ?
#
loop_
_entity_poly.entity_id
_entity_poly.type
_entity_poly.pdbx_seq_one_letter_code
_entity_poly.pdbx_strand_id
1 'polypeptide(L)' 'MAKTSLIIKQQRTPKFKVRKYNRCKICGRPRAYMRHFGMCRL' A
#
# COMPACT_ATOMS: atom_id res chain seq x y z
N MET A 1 6.57 -7.97 8.21
CA MET A 1 5.42 -7.08 8.48
C MET A 1 5.73 -5.69 7.91
N ALA A 2 4.73 -4.93 7.46
CA ALA A 2 5.00 -3.62 6.86
C ALA A 2 5.34 -2.57 7.94
N LYS A 3 6.39 -1.77 7.70
CA LYS A 3 6.77 -0.68 8.61
C LYS A 3 5.62 0.34 8.71
N THR A 4 5.17 0.64 9.93
CA THR A 4 4.05 1.56 10.22
C THR A 4 4.25 2.94 9.59
N SER A 5 5.45 3.50 9.71
CA SER A 5 5.83 4.77 9.07
C SER A 5 5.62 4.78 7.56
N LEU A 6 5.82 3.65 6.86
CA LEU A 6 5.61 3.58 5.42
C LEU A 6 4.13 3.44 5.02
N ILE A 7 3.30 2.87 5.89
CA ILE A 7 1.84 2.82 5.70
C ILE A 7 1.29 4.24 5.83
N ILE A 8 1.66 4.96 6.88
CA ILE A 8 1.23 6.36 7.10
C ILE A 8 1.70 7.25 5.94
N LYS A 9 2.95 7.09 5.48
CA LYS A 9 3.46 7.82 4.30
C LYS A 9 2.62 7.59 3.04
N GLN A 10 2.09 6.37 2.86
CA GLN A 10 1.30 5.99 1.69
C GLN A 10 -0.16 6.49 1.78
N GLN A 11 -0.70 6.64 2.99
CA GLN A 11 -2.02 7.25 3.22
C GLN A 11 -2.03 8.76 2.96
N ARG A 12 -0.89 9.44 3.15
CA ARG A 12 -0.76 10.87 2.84
C ARG A 12 -0.88 11.14 1.35
N THR A 13 -1.47 12.28 0.99
CA THR A 13 -1.57 12.75 -0.40
C THR A 13 -0.17 13.00 -0.97
N PRO A 14 0.27 12.26 -2.01
CA PRO A 14 1.60 12.48 -2.59
C PRO A 14 1.62 13.77 -3.42
N LYS A 15 2.77 14.45 -3.46
CA LYS A 15 3.01 15.63 -4.31
C LYS A 15 2.73 15.37 -5.81
N PHE A 16 2.98 14.15 -6.27
CA PHE A 16 2.78 13.76 -7.67
C PHE A 16 1.93 12.49 -7.73
N LYS A 17 0.96 12.45 -8.65
CA LYS A 17 0.03 11.33 -8.83
C LYS A 17 0.76 10.00 -9.06
N VAL A 18 1.87 10.01 -9.81
CA VAL A 18 2.69 8.83 -10.13
C VAL A 18 3.32 8.15 -8.91
N ARG A 19 3.43 8.85 -7.76
CA ARG A 19 4.00 8.31 -6.53
C ARG A 19 2.99 7.48 -5.72
N LYS A 20 1.72 7.45 -6.10
CA LYS A 20 0.71 6.62 -5.44
C LYS A 20 0.95 5.16 -5.80
N TYR A 21 1.13 4.32 -4.80
CA TYR A 21 1.26 2.87 -4.96
C TYR A 21 0.32 2.16 -3.99
N ASN A 22 -0.04 0.91 -4.31
CA ASN A 22 -0.99 0.14 -3.53
C ASN A 22 -0.26 -0.68 -2.45
N ARG A 23 -0.89 -0.77 -1.28
CA ARG A 23 -0.52 -1.65 -0.19
C ARG A 23 -1.75 -2.46 0.19
N CYS A 24 -1.55 -3.71 0.61
CA CYS A 24 -2.63 -4.51 1.18
C CYS A 24 -3.22 -3.83 2.42
N LYS A 25 -4.56 -3.84 2.55
CA LYS A 25 -5.27 -3.28 3.70
C LYS A 25 -5.10 -4.08 4.99
N ILE A 26 -4.85 -5.39 4.89
CA ILE A 26 -4.70 -6.30 6.03
C ILE A 26 -3.24 -6.31 6.50
N CYS A 27 -2.33 -6.65 5.58
CA CYS A 27 -0.94 -6.96 5.89
C CYS A 27 0.02 -5.77 5.65
N GLY A 28 -0.42 -4.70 4.99
CA GLY A 28 0.38 -3.52 4.63
C GLY A 28 1.45 -3.75 3.55
N ARG A 29 1.49 -4.96 2.95
CA ARG A 29 2.52 -5.38 2.00
C ARG A 29 2.41 -4.59 0.68
N PRO A 30 3.52 -4.06 0.15
CA PRO A 30 3.52 -3.28 -1.10
C PRO A 30 3.59 -4.15 -2.37
N ARG A 31 3.91 -5.44 -2.22
CA ARG A 31 4.10 -6.37 -3.35
C ARG A 31 2.95 -7.36 -3.45
N ALA A 32 2.70 -7.84 -4.67
CA ALA A 32 1.65 -8.80 -4.98
C ALA A 32 0.25 -8.34 -4.52
N TYR A 33 -0.07 -7.07 -4.82
CA TYR A 33 -1.36 -6.47 -4.53
C TYR A 33 -2.39 -6.88 -5.58
N MET A 34 -3.43 -7.58 -5.15
CA MET A 34 -4.58 -7.96 -5.98
C MET A 34 -5.59 -6.83 -5.97
N ARG A 35 -5.74 -6.14 -7.12
CA ARG A 35 -6.59 -4.94 -7.22
C ARG A 35 -8.06 -5.22 -6.99
N HIS A 36 -8.57 -6.36 -7.46
CA HIS A 36 -9.97 -6.76 -7.28
C HIS A 36 -10.34 -6.93 -5.80
N PHE A 37 -9.43 -7.52 -5.00
CA PHE A 37 -9.68 -7.83 -3.58
C PHE A 37 -9.09 -6.81 -2.61
N GLY A 38 -8.25 -5.89 -3.08
CA GLY A 38 -7.59 -4.89 -2.24
C GLY A 38 -6.58 -5.47 -1.24
N MET A 39 -6.08 -6.68 -1.49
CA MET A 39 -5.24 -7.42 -0.54
C MET A 39 -3.96 -7.99 -1.17
N CYS A 40 -3.06 -8.49 -0.31
CA CYS A 40 -1.86 -9.20 -0.72
C CYS A 40 -2.22 -10.66 -1.06
N ARG A 41 -1.41 -11.35 -1.88
CA ARG A 41 -1.59 -12.77 -2.24
C ARG A 41 -1.37 -13.78 -1.09
N LEU A 42 -1.23 -13.30 0.13
CA LEU A 42 -0.92 -14.05 1.36
C LEU A 42 -1.99 -13.67 2.38
#